data_AF-A0A5B7BW21-F1
#
_entry.id   AF-A0A5B7BW21-F1
#
_cell.length_a   1.000
_cell.length_b   1.000
_cell.length_c   1.000
_cell.angle_alpha   90.00
_cell.angle_beta   90.00
_cell.angle_gamma   90.00
#
_symmetry.space_group_name_H-M   'P 1'
#
loop_
_entity.id
_entity.type
_entity.pdbx_description
1 polymer ?
#
loop_
_entity_poly.entity_id
_entity_poly.type
_entity_poly.pdbx_seq_one_letter_code
_entity_poly.pdbx_strand_id
1 'polypeptide(L)'
;SKQQSDNLKWQQDSFHQILKLMGLCKEGILPEAELSAFRSHLLETLIASPPDHEQPTTLRDKLIFLQELLYAKCISEDEYHSSKRPLLQRLAVQGAEIDARDVIVGAPKQSSDEEWSVIDLKDEHESSNSKNKSKPGLAMKKIK
;
A
#
# COMPACT_ATOMS: atom_id res chain seq x y z
N SER A 1 26.63 -3.94 15.50
CA SER A 1 27.42 -5.10 15.02
C SER A 1 28.03 -4.76 13.66
N LYS A 2 29.13 -5.42 13.25
CA LYS A 2 29.80 -5.18 11.96
C LYS A 2 28.85 -5.36 10.76
N GLN A 3 28.04 -6.42 10.77
CA GLN A 3 27.06 -6.70 9.73
C GLN A 3 26.03 -5.57 9.52
N GLN A 4 25.57 -4.93 10.60
CA GLN A 4 24.64 -3.81 10.50
C GLN A 4 25.33 -2.58 9.89
N SER A 5 26.59 -2.31 10.28
CA SER A 5 27.38 -1.23 9.68
C SER A 5 27.61 -1.46 8.19
N ASP A 6 27.90 -2.70 7.78
CA ASP A 6 28.10 -3.05 6.37
C ASP A 6 26.79 -2.90 5.58
N ASN A 7 25.64 -3.23 6.18
CA ASN A 7 24.33 -3.02 5.57
C ASN A 7 24.01 -1.53 5.39
N LEU A 8 24.21 -0.71 6.41
CA LEU A 8 24.00 0.74 6.34
C LEU A 8 24.91 1.38 5.29
N LYS A 9 26.18 0.95 5.23
CA LYS A 9 27.10 1.41 4.19
C LYS A 9 26.61 1.06 2.80
N TRP A 10 26.18 -0.19 2.59
CA TRP A 10 25.63 -0.61 1.30
C TRP A 10 24.38 0.19 0.90
N GLN A 11 23.49 0.49 1.85
CA GLN A 11 22.31 1.33 1.58
C GLN A 11 22.73 2.74 1.14
N GLN A 12 23.67 3.36 1.85
CA GLN A 12 24.20 4.68 1.49
C GLN A 12 24.85 4.66 0.12
N ASP A 13 25.77 3.74 -0.14
CA ASP A 13 26.49 3.64 -1.42
C ASP A 13 25.49 3.41 -2.58
N SER A 14 24.47 2.56 -2.36
CA SER A 14 23.42 2.28 -3.32
C SER A 14 22.52 3.49 -3.58
N PHE A 15 22.19 4.28 -2.55
CA PHE A 15 21.43 5.52 -2.68
C PHE A 15 22.16 6.56 -3.53
N HIS A 16 23.44 6.78 -3.25
CA HIS A 16 24.26 7.70 -4.04
C HIS A 16 24.37 7.23 -5.49
N GLN A 17 24.54 5.92 -5.70
CA GLN A 17 24.64 5.35 -7.03
C GLN A 17 23.34 5.51 -7.83
N ILE A 18 22.15 5.25 -7.25
CA ILE A 18 20.89 5.43 -7.99
C ILE A 18 20.65 6.89 -8.34
N LEU A 19 20.94 7.83 -7.42
CA LEU A 19 20.80 9.26 -7.68
C LEU A 19 21.73 9.72 -8.81
N LYS A 20 22.98 9.24 -8.81
CA LYS A 20 23.93 9.50 -9.89
C LYS A 20 23.42 8.97 -11.22
N LEU A 21 22.97 7.71 -11.27
CA LEU A 21 22.44 7.11 -12.49
C LEU A 21 21.19 7.84 -13.00
N MET A 22 20.29 8.24 -12.10
CA MET A 22 19.13 9.08 -12.45
C MET A 22 19.55 10.42 -13.04
N GLY A 23 20.56 11.08 -12.47
CA GLY A 23 21.11 12.32 -13.03
C GLY A 23 21.65 12.11 -14.44
N LEU A 24 22.51 11.10 -14.63
CA LEU A 24 23.07 10.78 -15.95
C LEU A 24 21.99 10.40 -16.98
N CYS A 25 20.94 9.70 -16.56
CA CYS A 25 19.82 9.34 -17.42
C CYS A 25 19.01 10.58 -17.86
N LYS A 26 18.77 11.53 -16.95
CA LYS A 26 18.10 12.80 -17.27
C LYS A 26 18.89 13.66 -18.25
N GLU A 27 20.22 13.61 -18.19
CA GLU A 27 21.10 14.30 -19.12
C GLU A 27 21.28 13.54 -20.46
N GLY A 28 20.63 12.38 -20.64
CA GLY A 28 20.73 11.56 -21.85
C GLY A 28 22.08 10.85 -22.02
N ILE A 29 22.89 10.78 -20.97
CA ILE A 29 24.22 10.15 -20.97
C ILE A 29 24.10 8.64 -20.73
N LEU A 30 23.16 8.23 -19.87
CA LEU A 30 22.90 6.84 -19.50
C LEU A 30 21.56 6.38 -20.10
N PRO A 31 21.46 5.17 -20.69
CA PRO A 31 20.18 4.59 -21.10
C PRO A 31 19.28 4.28 -19.89
N GLU A 32 17.96 4.53 -20.03
CA GLU A 32 16.96 4.18 -18.99
C GLU A 32 16.98 2.68 -18.63
N ALA A 33 17.33 1.81 -19.59
CA ALA A 33 17.44 0.37 -19.35
C ALA A 33 18.51 0.03 -18.29
N GLU A 34 19.62 0.76 -18.25
CA GLU A 34 20.66 0.55 -17.24
C GLU A 34 20.21 1.01 -15.86
N LEU A 35 19.51 2.16 -15.79
CA LEU A 35 18.89 2.64 -14.57
C LEU A 35 17.83 1.65 -14.05
N SER A 36 16.98 1.13 -14.92
CA SER A 36 15.95 0.15 -14.59
C SER A 36 16.56 -1.18 -14.11
N ALA A 37 17.62 -1.65 -14.76
CA ALA A 37 18.35 -2.85 -14.33
C ALA A 37 18.97 -2.67 -12.94
N PHE A 38 19.62 -1.53 -12.69
CA PHE A 38 20.17 -1.20 -11.38
C PHE A 38 19.07 -1.14 -10.31
N ARG A 39 17.95 -0.47 -10.60
CA ARG A 39 16.79 -0.36 -9.69
C ARG A 39 16.25 -1.73 -9.31
N SER A 40 16.05 -2.61 -10.30
CA SER A 40 15.56 -3.97 -10.08
C SER A 40 16.52 -4.78 -9.19
N HIS A 41 17.81 -4.76 -9.51
CA HIS A 41 18.83 -5.46 -8.73
C HIS A 41 18.94 -4.94 -7.28
N LEU A 42 18.83 -3.63 -7.09
CA LEU A 42 18.83 -3.00 -5.77
C LEU A 42 17.67 -3.49 -4.92
N LEU A 43 16.46 -3.52 -5.48
CA LEU A 43 15.25 -3.97 -4.78
C LEU A 43 15.30 -5.47 -4.48
N GLU A 44 15.75 -6.28 -5.43
CA GLU A 44 15.98 -7.72 -5.23
C GLU A 44 16.98 -7.97 -4.09
N THR A 45 18.11 -7.27 -4.10
CA THR A 45 19.14 -7.39 -3.06
C THR A 45 18.62 -6.98 -1.69
N LEU A 46 17.78 -5.93 -1.63
CA LEU A 46 17.17 -5.47 -0.39
C LEU A 46 16.31 -6.56 0.27
N ILE A 47 15.57 -7.31 -0.55
CA ILE A 47 14.65 -8.36 -0.08
C ILE A 47 15.29 -9.75 0.04
N ALA A 48 16.44 -9.99 -0.59
CA ALA A 48 17.10 -11.30 -0.71
C ALA A 48 17.69 -11.89 0.59
N SER A 49 17.60 -11.21 1.73
CA SER A 49 18.18 -11.73 2.97
C SER A 49 17.53 -13.05 3.41
N PRO A 50 18.34 -14.04 3.85
CA PRO A 50 17.82 -15.31 4.32
C PRO A 50 16.89 -15.12 5.55
N PRO A 51 15.82 -15.93 5.65
CA PRO A 51 14.82 -15.82 6.72
C PRO A 51 15.39 -16.16 8.11
N ASP A 52 16.54 -16.83 8.17
CA ASP A 52 17.18 -17.21 9.44
C ASP A 52 17.98 -16.04 10.02
N HIS A 53 17.25 -15.21 10.77
CA HIS A 53 17.75 -14.22 11.75
C HIS A 53 18.37 -12.92 11.21
N GLU A 54 17.70 -12.25 10.28
CA GLU A 54 17.88 -10.80 10.13
C GLU A 54 17.27 -10.09 11.35
N GLN A 55 18.07 -9.32 12.08
CA GLN A 55 17.63 -8.63 13.31
C GLN A 55 16.47 -7.64 13.01
N PRO A 56 15.50 -7.47 13.92
CA PRO A 56 14.39 -6.52 13.72
C PRO A 56 14.86 -5.11 13.34
N THR A 57 15.97 -4.64 13.93
CA THR A 57 16.57 -3.33 13.61
C THR A 57 17.01 -3.26 12.15
N THR A 58 17.64 -4.30 11.62
CA THR A 58 18.06 -4.34 10.21
C THR A 58 16.85 -4.33 9.26
N LEU A 59 15.77 -5.03 9.63
CA LEU A 59 14.53 -4.98 8.85
C LEU A 59 13.91 -3.58 8.85
N ARG A 60 13.96 -2.86 9.98
CA ARG A 60 13.51 -1.46 10.05
C ARG A 60 14.40 -0.52 9.23
N ASP A 61 15.72 -0.67 9.32
CA ASP A 61 16.67 0.10 8.51
C ASP A 61 16.38 -0.08 7.01
N LYS A 62 16.05 -1.29 6.57
CA LYS A 62 15.62 -1.57 5.18
C LYS A 62 14.30 -0.93 4.80
N LEU A 63 13.32 -0.92 5.70
CA LEU A 63 12.04 -0.27 5.46
C LEU A 63 12.19 1.25 5.34
N ILE A 64 13.01 1.87 6.19
CA ILE A 64 13.36 3.29 6.10
C ILE A 64 14.03 3.59 4.77
N PHE A 65 15.05 2.81 4.39
CA PHE A 65 15.73 2.99 3.10
C PHE A 65 14.76 2.86 1.91
N LEU A 66 13.82 1.93 1.97
CA LEU A 66 12.80 1.77 0.94
C LEU A 66 11.85 2.99 0.85
N GLN A 67 11.53 3.63 1.98
CA GLN A 67 10.79 4.89 2.00
C GLN A 67 11.61 6.05 1.41
N GLU A 68 12.90 6.13 1.74
CA GLU A 68 13.81 7.15 1.19
C GLU A 68 13.89 7.08 -0.34
N LEU A 69 13.98 5.86 -0.90
CA LEU A 69 13.93 5.64 -2.35
C LEU A 69 12.62 6.14 -2.96
N LEU A 70 11.48 5.88 -2.31
CA LEU A 70 10.18 6.35 -2.78
C LEU A 70 10.10 7.89 -2.73
N TYR A 71 10.48 8.51 -1.61
CA TYR A 71 10.47 9.97 -1.46
C TYR A 71 11.38 10.67 -2.47
N ALA A 72 12.54 10.09 -2.77
CA ALA A 72 13.46 10.58 -3.78
C ALA A 72 12.99 10.28 -5.22
N LYS A 73 11.83 9.63 -5.42
CA LYS A 73 11.29 9.20 -6.71
C LYS A 73 12.25 8.28 -7.49
N CYS A 74 13.05 7.50 -6.76
CA CYS A 74 13.96 6.51 -7.34
C CYS A 74 13.23 5.24 -7.76
N ILE A 75 12.09 4.96 -7.14
CA ILE A 75 11.21 3.81 -7.38
C ILE A 75 9.75 4.27 -7.45
N SER A 76 8.91 3.47 -8.11
CA SER A 76 7.46 3.64 -8.15
C SER A 76 6.77 3.16 -6.87
N GLU A 77 5.50 3.53 -6.69
CA GLU A 77 4.68 3.03 -5.58
C GLU A 77 4.49 1.50 -5.62
N ASP A 78 4.36 0.93 -6.82
CA ASP A 78 4.20 -0.51 -7.01
C ASP A 78 5.48 -1.27 -6.63
N GLU A 79 6.66 -0.76 -7.02
CA GLU A 79 7.97 -1.26 -6.59
C GLU A 79 8.14 -1.15 -5.07
N TYR A 80 7.75 0.00 -4.49
CA TYR A 80 7.76 0.18 -3.04
C TYR A 80 6.89 -0.86 -2.33
N HIS A 81 5.64 -1.04 -2.74
CA HIS A 81 4.72 -1.97 -2.07
C HIS A 81 5.11 -3.43 -2.26
N SER A 82 5.60 -3.81 -3.45
CA SER A 82 6.06 -5.18 -3.71
C SER A 82 7.29 -5.53 -2.87
N SER A 83 8.29 -4.65 -2.77
CA SER A 83 9.48 -4.86 -1.93
C SER A 83 9.19 -4.73 -0.42
N LYS A 84 8.21 -3.91 -0.02
CA LYS A 84 7.83 -3.73 1.39
C LYS A 84 7.21 -4.98 2.02
N ARG A 85 6.33 -5.67 1.30
CA ARG A 85 5.57 -6.84 1.81
C ARG A 85 6.46 -7.93 2.44
N PRO A 86 7.52 -8.44 1.79
CA PRO A 86 8.37 -9.49 2.36
C PRO A 86 9.16 -9.01 3.59
N LEU A 87 9.47 -7.71 3.72
CA LEU A 87 10.12 -7.15 4.90
C LEU A 87 9.18 -7.14 6.11
N LEU A 88 7.92 -6.71 5.91
CA LEU A 88 6.91 -6.70 6.97
C LEU A 88 6.50 -8.10 7.41
N GLN A 89 6.39 -9.05 6.47
CA GLN A 89 6.12 -10.45 6.81
C GLN A 89 7.21 -11.01 7.74
N ARG A 90 8.48 -10.69 7.48
CA ARG A 90 9.59 -11.12 8.34
C ARG A 90 9.56 -10.47 9.72
N LEU A 91 9.25 -9.17 9.82
CA LEU A 91 9.05 -8.52 11.12
C LEU A 91 7.89 -9.15 11.91
N ALA A 92 6.77 -9.44 11.24
CA ALA A 92 5.61 -10.05 11.87
C ALA A 92 5.90 -11.47 12.39
N VAL A 93 6.63 -12.29 11.62
CA VAL A 93 7.07 -13.63 12.06
C VAL A 93 7.96 -13.58 13.30
N GLN A 94 8.75 -12.51 13.46
CA GLN A 94 9.58 -12.28 14.65
C GLN A 94 8.80 -11.70 15.85
N GLY A 95 7.49 -11.42 15.69
CA GLY A 95 6.68 -10.77 16.72
C GLY A 95 7.11 -9.32 16.99
N ALA A 96 7.82 -8.68 16.06
CA ALA A 96 8.25 -7.30 16.20
C ALA A 96 7.08 -6.35 15.97
N GLU A 97 6.96 -5.34 16.84
CA GLU A 97 6.01 -4.25 16.65
C GLU A 97 6.37 -3.45 15.38
N ILE A 98 5.38 -3.23 14.53
CA ILE A 98 5.46 -2.42 13.31
C ILE A 98 4.91 -1.05 13.66
N ASP A 99 5.76 -0.05 13.61
CA ASP A 99 5.36 1.33 13.87
C ASP A 99 4.88 1.99 12.56
N ALA A 100 3.99 2.98 12.66
CA ALA A 100 3.58 3.79 11.53
C ALA A 100 4.77 4.49 10.84
N ARG A 101 5.85 4.79 11.57
CA ARG A 101 7.08 5.35 11.00
C ARG A 101 7.81 4.36 10.06
N ASP A 102 7.58 3.06 10.24
CA ASP A 102 8.25 2.02 9.47
C ASP A 102 7.61 1.83 8.09
N VAL A 103 6.43 2.40 7.82
CA VAL A 103 5.69 2.17 6.58
C VAL A 103 4.91 3.37 6.07
N ILE A 104 4.88 3.54 4.76
CA ILE A 104 3.91 4.39 4.06
C ILE A 104 2.77 3.47 3.61
N VAL A 105 1.58 3.73 4.12
CA VAL A 105 0.35 3.06 3.66
C VAL A 105 -0.06 3.77 2.37
N GLY A 106 -0.27 3.00 1.29
CA GLY A 106 -0.78 3.59 0.05
C GLY A 106 -2.09 4.30 0.33
N ALA A 107 -2.34 5.43 -0.34
CA ALA A 107 -3.67 6.02 -0.32
C ALA A 107 -4.66 4.94 -0.78
N PRO A 108 -5.85 4.82 -0.16
CA PRO A 108 -6.89 3.97 -0.74
C PRO A 108 -7.03 4.41 -2.20
N LYS A 109 -6.80 3.48 -3.13
CA LYS A 109 -7.21 3.65 -4.52
C LYS A 109 -8.69 3.97 -4.42
N GLN A 110 -9.05 5.25 -4.48
CA GLN A 110 -10.41 5.63 -4.81
C GLN A 110 -10.61 5.06 -6.21
N SER A 111 -11.24 3.89 -6.27
CA SER A 111 -11.92 3.50 -7.49
C SER A 111 -12.88 4.64 -7.77
N SER A 112 -12.51 5.46 -8.73
CA SER A 112 -13.33 6.49 -9.35
C SER A 112 -14.49 5.82 -10.10
N ASP A 113 -15.31 5.02 -9.43
CA ASP A 113 -16.59 4.43 -9.89
C ASP A 113 -17.29 3.68 -8.73
N GLU A 114 -17.27 4.21 -7.50
CA GLU A 114 -18.31 3.86 -6.51
C GLU A 114 -19.59 4.60 -6.90
N GLU A 115 -20.19 4.13 -8.00
CA GLU A 115 -21.60 4.32 -8.30
C GLU A 115 -22.37 3.80 -7.09
N TRP A 116 -22.76 4.73 -6.22
CA TRP A 116 -23.75 4.50 -5.17
C TRP A 116 -24.98 3.90 -5.85
N SER A 117 -25.07 2.57 -5.83
CA SER A 117 -26.26 1.88 -6.29
C SER A 117 -27.35 2.25 -5.29
N VAL A 118 -28.22 3.18 -5.69
CA VAL A 118 -29.44 3.51 -4.96
C VAL A 118 -30.24 2.21 -4.92
N ILE A 119 -30.27 1.58 -3.75
CA ILE A 119 -31.10 0.40 -3.53
C ILE A 119 -32.56 0.90 -3.54
N ASP A 120 -33.24 0.73 -4.67
CA ASP A 120 -34.69 0.90 -4.72
C ASP A 120 -35.31 -0.31 -4.01
N LEU A 121 -35.70 -0.14 -2.74
CA LEU A 121 -36.53 -1.11 -2.03
C LEU A 121 -37.91 -1.10 -2.68
N LYS A 122 -38.05 -1.89 -3.74
CA LYS A 122 -39.36 -2.21 -4.30
C LYS A 122 -40.02 -3.25 -3.40
N ASP A 123 -40.99 -2.79 -2.62
CA ASP A 123 -41.92 -3.65 -1.88
C ASP A 123 -42.73 -4.46 -2.90
N GLU A 124 -42.34 -5.71 -3.13
CA GLU A 124 -43.12 -6.66 -3.92
C GLU A 124 -44.40 -6.98 -3.15
N HIS A 125 -45.50 -6.53 -3.74
CA HIS A 125 -46.84 -6.63 -3.21
C HIS A 125 -47.34 -8.08 -3.33
N GLU A 126 -46.99 -8.93 -2.36
CA GLU A 126 -47.57 -10.27 -2.29
C GLU A 126 -49.05 -10.19 -1.91
N SER A 127 -49.86 -10.55 -2.91
CA SER A 127 -51.31 -10.56 -2.88
C SER A 127 -51.79 -11.88 -2.28
N SER A 128 -51.85 -11.96 -0.95
CA SER A 128 -52.62 -13.01 -0.25
C SER A 128 -54.00 -12.49 0.14
N ASN A 129 -54.94 -12.82 -0.75
CA ASN A 129 -56.38 -12.72 -0.62
C ASN A 129 -56.89 -13.37 0.69
N SER A 130 -57.40 -12.56 1.62
CA SER A 130 -58.37 -13.03 2.62
C SER A 130 -59.44 -11.96 2.81
N LYS A 131 -60.60 -12.26 2.24
CA LYS A 131 -61.88 -11.62 2.54
C LYS A 131 -62.08 -11.58 4.05
N ASN A 132 -62.38 -10.41 4.60
CA ASN A 132 -63.57 -10.26 5.42
C ASN A 132 -64.06 -8.80 5.48
N LYS A 133 -65.37 -8.69 5.29
CA LYS A 133 -66.24 -7.51 5.25
C LYS A 133 -66.33 -6.86 6.64
N SER A 134 -66.24 -5.53 6.70
CA SER A 134 -67.27 -4.67 7.30
C SER A 134 -66.92 -3.16 7.28
N LYS A 135 -67.50 -2.47 6.29
CA LYS A 135 -68.20 -1.15 6.29
C LYS A 135 -67.66 0.12 7.01
N PRO A 136 -68.09 1.31 6.52
CA PRO A 136 -67.33 2.56 6.58
C PRO A 136 -67.91 3.62 7.55
N GLY A 137 -67.11 4.61 7.93
CA GLY A 137 -67.54 5.87 8.54
C GLY A 137 -66.35 6.83 8.66
N LEU A 138 -66.38 7.96 7.95
CA LEU A 138 -66.63 9.33 8.48
C LEU A 138 -65.50 9.81 9.43
N ALA A 139 -64.95 11.02 9.40
CA ALA A 139 -65.08 12.21 8.57
C ALA A 139 -63.96 13.19 9.03
N MET A 140 -63.53 14.07 8.13
CA MET A 140 -63.12 15.46 8.32
C MET A 140 -62.47 16.00 9.63
N LYS A 141 -61.34 16.71 9.39
CA LYS A 141 -60.95 18.06 9.86
C LYS A 141 -60.64 18.35 11.35
N LYS A 142 -59.39 18.81 11.52
CA LYS A 142 -58.87 19.97 12.29
C LYS A 142 -59.06 20.04 13.82
N ILE A 143 -58.21 20.89 14.40
CA ILE A 143 -58.16 21.51 15.75
C ILE A 143 -57.02 20.88 16.58
N LYS A 144 -56.05 21.60 17.15
CA LYS A 144 -55.92 23.02 17.53
C LYS A 144 -54.47 23.47 17.39
#